data_AF-A0A7X6XZ77-F1
#
_entry.id   AF-A0A7X6XZ77-F1
#
_cell.length_a   1.000
_cell.length_b   1.000
_cell.length_c   1.000
_cell.angle_alpha   90.00
_cell.angle_beta   90.00
_cell.angle_gamma   90.00
#
_symmetry.space_group_name_H-M   'P 1'
#
loop_
_entity.id
_entity.type
_entity.pdbx_description
1 polymer ?
#
loop_
_entity_poly.entity_id
_entity_poly.type
_entity_poly.pdbx_seq_one_letter_code
_entity_poly.pdbx_strand_id
1 'polypeptide(L)'
;MDDKLKFYKNDRMRRSQEIRRKNKKKRKIWTGILLAIIIAVSLFKLDGKGYFDGKFEKNLSYKGEKEYEDLAKESIYRKDIQKISQILINHPYGVNRDLPVKGIPTKSIDAGYFVDWVYYNLSDTILSEKSDLETNRISKIWDVSESIMEDELKIGDLGFEIVPDGNKANHLGIYIGEIDGMNVFIHSGGVEYGANGVEEGRVVVSINNRLKKNNYDTYGNKFTPAAESSSFVYYRRPDIEIKD
;
A
#
# COMPACT_ATOMS: atom_id res chain seq x y z
N MET A 1 -71.88 44.90 -23.44
CA MET A 1 -71.68 43.72 -22.57
C MET A 1 -70.31 43.05 -22.78
N ASP A 2 -69.35 43.71 -23.46
CA ASP A 2 -68.07 43.11 -23.90
C ASP A 2 -66.84 43.39 -23.02
N ASP A 3 -66.88 44.37 -22.12
CA ASP A 3 -65.70 44.71 -21.30
C ASP A 3 -65.47 43.76 -20.10
N LYS A 4 -66.52 43.07 -19.62
CA LYS A 4 -66.37 42.09 -18.53
C LYS A 4 -65.65 40.81 -18.98
N LEU A 5 -65.65 40.48 -20.27
CA LEU A 5 -64.96 39.32 -20.85
C LEU A 5 -63.46 39.56 -21.08
N LYS A 6 -63.02 40.83 -21.24
CA LYS A 6 -61.60 41.18 -21.40
C LYS A 6 -60.82 41.08 -20.08
N PHE A 7 -61.45 41.43 -18.94
CA PHE A 7 -60.81 41.33 -17.62
C PHE A 7 -60.56 39.88 -17.18
N TYR A 8 -61.52 38.96 -17.42
CA TYR A 8 -61.40 37.55 -17.02
C TYR A 8 -60.32 36.77 -17.80
N LYS A 9 -60.04 37.14 -19.06
CA LYS A 9 -58.95 36.56 -19.85
C LYS A 9 -57.56 36.91 -19.31
N ASN A 10 -57.43 38.08 -18.68
CA ASN A 10 -56.14 38.58 -18.20
C ASN A 10 -55.66 37.86 -16.91
N ASP A 11 -56.59 37.50 -16.02
CA ASP A 11 -56.28 36.77 -14.79
C ASP A 11 -55.93 35.29 -15.04
N ARG A 12 -56.59 34.63 -16.00
CA ARG A 12 -56.18 33.27 -16.42
C ARG A 12 -54.77 33.28 -17.02
N MET A 13 -54.43 34.31 -17.81
CA MET A 13 -53.10 34.45 -18.38
C MET A 13 -52.03 34.71 -17.30
N ARG A 14 -52.31 35.59 -16.34
CA ARG A 14 -51.44 35.86 -15.19
C ARG A 14 -51.19 34.62 -14.34
N ARG A 15 -52.25 33.88 -13.97
CA ARG A 15 -52.12 32.61 -13.22
C ARG A 15 -51.30 31.57 -13.99
N SER A 16 -51.52 31.44 -15.30
CA SER A 16 -50.74 30.53 -16.16
C SER A 16 -49.26 30.91 -16.22
N GLN A 17 -48.94 32.20 -16.36
CA GLN A 17 -47.56 32.70 -16.32
C GLN A 17 -46.90 32.48 -14.95
N GLU A 18 -47.64 32.67 -13.86
CA GLU A 18 -47.13 32.45 -12.50
C GLU A 18 -46.87 30.97 -12.23
N ILE A 19 -47.76 30.07 -12.66
CA ILE A 19 -47.55 28.61 -12.61
C ILE A 19 -46.34 28.21 -13.45
N ARG A 20 -46.18 28.77 -14.66
CA ARG A 20 -45.00 28.53 -15.50
C ARG A 20 -43.71 29.01 -14.83
N ARG A 21 -43.71 30.17 -14.17
CA ARG A 21 -42.56 30.68 -13.40
C ARG A 21 -42.23 29.79 -12.20
N LYS A 22 -43.23 29.39 -11.41
CA LYS A 22 -43.05 28.46 -10.27
C LYS A 22 -42.53 27.10 -10.73
N ASN A 23 -43.07 26.55 -11.81
CA ASN A 23 -42.61 25.28 -12.39
C ASN A 23 -41.20 25.40 -12.97
N LYS A 24 -40.84 26.53 -13.61
CA LYS A 24 -39.46 26.79 -14.08
C LYS A 24 -38.48 26.87 -12.91
N LYS A 25 -38.85 27.52 -11.80
CA LYS A 25 -38.02 27.57 -10.58
C LYS A 25 -37.86 26.19 -9.94
N LYS A 26 -38.96 25.42 -9.83
CA LYS A 26 -38.92 24.02 -9.35
C LYS A 26 -38.01 23.15 -10.21
N ARG A 27 -38.12 23.22 -11.55
CA ARG A 27 -37.24 22.47 -12.46
C ARG A 27 -35.77 22.81 -12.25
N LYS A 28 -35.42 24.10 -12.11
CA LYS A 28 -34.04 24.52 -11.84
C LYS A 28 -33.49 23.95 -10.54
N ILE A 29 -34.30 23.93 -9.48
CA ILE A 29 -33.93 23.36 -8.18
C ILE A 29 -33.72 21.85 -8.32
N TRP A 30 -34.66 21.14 -8.96
CA TRP A 30 -34.56 19.70 -9.19
C TRP A 30 -33.34 19.31 -10.05
N THR A 31 -33.05 20.07 -11.11
CA THR A 31 -31.85 19.83 -11.92
C THR A 31 -30.57 20.07 -11.13
N GLY A 32 -30.56 21.06 -10.22
CA GLY A 32 -29.41 21.30 -9.34
C GLY A 32 -29.18 20.17 -8.34
N ILE A 33 -30.25 19.66 -7.72
CA ILE A 33 -30.18 18.51 -6.81
C ILE A 33 -29.69 17.26 -7.53
N LEU A 34 -30.23 16.98 -8.73
CA LEU A 34 -29.80 15.82 -9.52
C LEU A 34 -28.32 15.90 -9.86
N LEU A 35 -27.84 17.08 -10.27
CA LEU A 35 -26.42 17.30 -10.58
C LEU A 35 -25.54 17.08 -9.34
N ALA A 36 -25.96 17.58 -8.17
CA ALA A 36 -25.23 17.39 -6.92
C ALA A 36 -25.15 15.92 -6.50
N ILE A 37 -26.23 15.15 -6.68
CA ILE A 37 -26.25 13.71 -6.43
C ILE A 37 -25.28 12.98 -7.38
N ILE A 38 -25.29 13.31 -8.67
CA ILE A 38 -24.37 12.71 -9.64
C ILE A 38 -22.91 13.00 -9.27
N ILE A 39 -22.60 14.24 -8.86
CA ILE A 39 -21.26 14.62 -8.38
C ILE A 39 -20.91 13.81 -7.12
N ALA A 40 -21.78 13.76 -6.13
CA ALA A 40 -21.54 13.04 -4.87
C ALA A 40 -21.30 11.54 -5.10
N VAL A 41 -22.12 10.88 -5.93
CA VAL A 41 -21.93 9.47 -6.29
C VAL A 41 -20.64 9.25 -7.07
N SER A 42 -20.28 10.18 -7.95
CA SER A 42 -19.01 10.12 -8.69
C SER A 42 -17.81 10.26 -7.76
N LEU A 43 -17.85 11.21 -6.81
CA LEU A 43 -16.83 11.39 -5.78
C LEU A 43 -16.71 10.13 -4.90
N PHE A 44 -17.82 9.57 -4.43
CA PHE A 44 -17.82 8.35 -3.62
C PHE A 44 -17.25 7.14 -4.37
N LYS A 45 -17.53 7.02 -5.69
CA LYS A 45 -16.93 5.98 -6.53
C LYS A 45 -15.45 6.20 -6.80
N LEU A 46 -15.00 7.45 -6.90
CA LEU A 46 -13.58 7.78 -7.05
C LEU A 46 -12.81 7.54 -5.74
N ASP A 47 -13.43 7.87 -4.60
CA ASP A 47 -12.89 7.65 -3.26
C ASP A 47 -12.76 6.16 -2.94
N GLY A 48 -13.79 5.35 -3.23
CA GLY A 48 -13.71 3.88 -3.13
C GLY A 48 -12.68 3.24 -4.06
N LYS A 49 -12.12 3.99 -5.01
CA LYS A 49 -10.99 3.58 -5.87
C LYS A 49 -9.65 4.18 -5.45
N GLY A 50 -9.59 4.90 -4.33
CA GLY A 50 -8.37 5.51 -3.79
C GLY A 50 -7.86 6.75 -4.54
N TYR A 51 -8.69 7.40 -5.38
CA TYR A 51 -8.25 8.58 -6.14
C TYR A 51 -7.95 9.81 -5.28
N PHE A 52 -8.58 9.93 -4.10
CA PHE A 52 -8.39 11.07 -3.19
C PHE A 52 -7.27 10.86 -2.17
N ASP A 53 -7.06 9.62 -1.71
CA ASP A 53 -5.94 9.25 -0.83
C ASP A 53 -4.58 9.60 -1.48
N GLY A 54 -4.44 9.46 -2.80
CA GLY A 54 -3.17 9.65 -3.50
C GLY A 54 -2.74 11.11 -3.78
N LYS A 55 -3.62 12.11 -3.65
CA LYS A 55 -3.29 13.51 -4.01
C LYS A 55 -3.03 14.44 -2.83
N PHE A 56 -3.42 14.07 -1.61
CA PHE A 56 -3.37 14.99 -0.47
C PHE A 56 -2.73 14.44 0.80
N GLU A 57 -2.48 13.13 0.90
CA GLU A 57 -1.92 12.52 2.10
C GLU A 57 -0.43 12.19 1.95
N LYS A 58 0.44 13.21 1.92
CA LYS A 58 1.89 13.00 2.02
C LYS A 58 2.37 12.78 3.46
N ASN A 59 1.49 12.91 4.44
CA ASN A 59 1.84 12.75 5.85
C ASN A 59 1.83 11.28 6.24
N LEU A 60 2.86 10.89 6.98
CA LEU A 60 3.00 9.53 7.48
C LEU A 60 1.97 9.25 8.57
N SER A 61 1.23 8.16 8.41
CA SER A 61 0.44 7.57 9.48
C SER A 61 0.43 6.05 9.33
N TYR A 62 0.29 5.35 10.44
CA TYR A 62 0.07 3.91 10.46
C TYR A 62 -0.70 3.57 11.73
N LYS A 63 -1.79 2.79 11.58
CA LYS A 63 -2.70 2.43 12.68
C LYS A 63 -2.43 1.06 13.29
N GLY A 64 -1.49 0.29 12.75
CA GLY A 64 -1.13 -1.03 13.27
C GLY A 64 -0.14 -0.96 14.43
N GLU A 65 0.22 -2.15 14.92
CA GLU A 65 1.17 -2.33 16.02
C GLU A 65 2.57 -1.86 15.59
N LYS A 66 3.20 -1.05 16.43
CA LYS A 66 4.59 -0.59 16.28
C LYS A 66 5.47 -1.02 17.44
N GLU A 67 4.90 -1.69 18.44
CA GLU A 67 5.66 -2.15 19.58
C GLU A 67 6.46 -3.37 19.15
N TYR A 68 7.77 -3.29 19.40
CA TYR A 68 8.65 -4.44 19.22
C TYR A 68 8.57 -5.30 20.47
N GLU A 69 8.09 -6.52 20.29
CA GLU A 69 8.26 -7.60 21.26
C GLU A 69 9.45 -8.44 20.81
N ASP A 70 10.31 -8.84 21.75
CA ASP A 70 11.37 -9.78 21.43
C ASP A 70 10.76 -11.15 21.11
N LEU A 71 10.69 -11.45 19.82
CA LEU A 71 10.12 -12.68 19.28
C LEU A 71 11.19 -13.72 18.98
N ALA A 72 12.43 -13.54 19.48
CA ALA A 72 13.47 -14.56 19.38
C ALA A 72 12.96 -15.87 20.01
N LYS A 73 12.68 -16.84 19.14
CA LYS A 73 12.06 -18.11 19.50
C LYS A 73 12.95 -19.25 19.02
N GLU A 74 12.89 -20.38 19.70
CA GLU A 74 13.50 -21.64 19.24
C GLU A 74 12.96 -22.10 17.87
N SER A 75 11.85 -21.54 17.40
CA SER A 75 11.27 -21.84 16.10
C SER A 75 10.59 -20.61 15.50
N ILE A 76 10.81 -20.42 14.20
CA ILE A 76 10.22 -19.34 13.42
C ILE A 76 8.87 -19.80 12.90
N TYR A 77 7.81 -19.03 13.13
CA TYR A 77 6.50 -19.27 12.54
C TYR A 77 6.18 -18.24 11.47
N ARG A 78 5.45 -18.64 10.42
CA ARG A 78 5.04 -17.75 9.34
C ARG A 78 4.26 -16.52 9.84
N LYS A 79 3.35 -16.72 10.79
CA LYS A 79 2.61 -15.62 11.43
C LYS A 79 3.53 -14.61 12.12
N ASP A 80 4.64 -15.07 12.68
CA ASP A 80 5.60 -14.20 13.39
C ASP A 80 6.39 -13.35 12.37
N ILE A 81 6.74 -13.92 11.21
CA ILE A 81 7.31 -13.17 10.07
C ILE A 81 6.34 -12.09 9.59
N GLN A 82 5.08 -12.45 9.38
CA GLN A 82 4.05 -11.49 8.99
C GLN A 82 3.89 -10.39 10.04
N LYS A 83 3.80 -10.71 11.34
CA LYS A 83 3.70 -9.71 12.43
C LYS A 83 4.93 -8.79 12.46
N ILE A 84 6.14 -9.34 12.57
CA ILE A 84 7.35 -8.55 12.82
C ILE A 84 7.69 -7.64 11.63
N SER A 85 7.47 -8.12 10.41
CA SER A 85 7.75 -7.36 9.19
C SER A 85 6.96 -6.04 9.14
N GLN A 86 5.71 -6.05 9.61
CA GLN A 86 4.79 -4.93 9.56
C GLN A 86 5.03 -3.87 10.66
N ILE A 87 5.85 -4.16 11.68
CA ILE A 87 6.27 -3.20 12.71
C ILE A 87 7.01 -2.01 12.07
N LEU A 88 7.78 -2.27 11.02
CA LEU A 88 8.57 -1.26 10.34
C LEU A 88 7.80 -0.49 9.27
N ILE A 89 6.49 -0.64 9.10
CA ILE A 89 5.74 0.19 8.13
C ILE A 89 5.99 1.68 8.41
N ASN A 90 6.35 2.41 7.34
CA ASN A 90 6.83 3.80 7.32
C ASN A 90 8.26 4.05 7.83
N HIS A 91 9.02 3.01 8.16
CA HIS A 91 10.43 3.18 8.53
C HIS A 91 11.23 3.74 7.34
N PRO A 92 12.13 4.72 7.54
CA PRO A 92 12.82 5.40 6.43
C PRO A 92 13.68 4.46 5.60
N TYR A 93 13.60 4.60 4.28
CA TYR A 93 14.53 3.95 3.35
C TYR A 93 15.87 4.68 3.33
N GLY A 94 16.95 3.92 3.14
CA GLY A 94 18.28 4.46 2.87
C GLY A 94 19.30 3.34 2.76
N VAL A 95 20.31 3.53 1.91
CA VAL A 95 21.35 2.51 1.69
C VAL A 95 22.17 2.34 2.96
N ASN A 96 22.08 1.17 3.59
CA ASN A 96 22.68 0.91 4.90
C ASN A 96 23.56 -0.35 4.85
N ARG A 97 24.88 -0.13 5.01
CA ARG A 97 25.89 -1.18 4.97
C ARG A 97 26.17 -1.79 6.35
N ASP A 98 25.61 -1.24 7.41
CA ASP A 98 25.73 -1.81 8.76
C ASP A 98 24.95 -3.13 8.83
N LEU A 99 25.31 -3.98 9.79
CA LEU A 99 24.57 -5.21 10.08
C LEU A 99 23.20 -4.91 10.72
N PRO A 100 22.21 -5.81 10.56
CA PRO A 100 20.93 -5.72 11.25
C PRO A 100 21.12 -5.69 12.78
N VAL A 101 20.28 -4.91 13.45
CA VAL A 101 20.24 -4.82 14.91
C VAL A 101 19.00 -5.50 15.48
N LYS A 102 19.05 -5.90 16.75
CA LYS A 102 17.86 -6.33 17.50
C LYS A 102 16.99 -5.12 17.83
N GLY A 103 15.68 -5.29 17.78
CA GLY A 103 14.70 -4.23 17.96
C GLY A 103 14.59 -3.29 16.76
N ILE A 104 13.79 -2.22 16.90
CA ILE A 104 13.54 -1.26 15.82
C ILE A 104 14.84 -0.51 15.47
N PRO A 105 15.31 -0.55 14.21
CA PRO A 105 16.51 0.16 13.81
C PRO A 105 16.28 1.67 13.92
N THR A 106 17.30 2.42 14.33
CA THR A 106 17.20 3.90 14.43
C THR A 106 17.61 4.61 13.15
N LYS A 107 18.41 3.94 12.30
CA LYS A 107 18.86 4.43 11.00
C LYS A 107 17.91 3.99 9.90
N SER A 108 17.99 4.65 8.75
CA SER A 108 17.33 4.19 7.53
C SER A 108 17.86 2.83 7.08
N ILE A 109 17.03 2.09 6.34
CA ILE A 109 17.33 0.70 5.93
C ILE A 109 16.99 0.48 4.45
N ASP A 110 17.79 -0.31 3.75
CA ASP A 110 17.49 -0.75 2.39
C ASP A 110 16.72 -2.07 2.40
N ALA A 111 16.30 -2.53 1.22
CA ALA A 111 15.51 -3.74 1.06
C ALA A 111 16.24 -5.00 1.57
N GLY A 112 17.56 -5.09 1.35
CA GLY A 112 18.38 -6.19 1.88
C GLY A 112 18.44 -6.15 3.40
N TYR A 113 18.75 -4.98 3.97
CA TYR A 113 18.79 -4.80 5.42
C TYR A 113 17.46 -5.18 6.05
N PHE A 114 16.35 -4.76 5.46
CA PHE A 114 15.02 -5.05 5.96
C PHE A 114 14.76 -6.57 6.04
N VAL A 115 15.12 -7.32 5.00
CA VAL A 115 14.97 -8.78 5.00
C VAL A 115 15.86 -9.41 6.08
N ASP A 116 17.15 -9.09 6.10
CA ASP A 116 18.07 -9.57 7.13
C ASP A 116 17.58 -9.22 8.55
N TRP A 117 17.04 -8.02 8.75
CA TRP A 117 16.51 -7.56 10.03
C TRP A 117 15.33 -8.41 10.50
N VAL A 118 14.37 -8.72 9.61
CA VAL A 118 13.22 -9.58 9.96
C VAL A 118 13.70 -10.95 10.43
N TYR A 119 14.59 -11.58 9.65
CA TYR A 119 15.10 -12.92 9.98
C TYR A 119 16.00 -12.91 11.22
N TYR A 120 16.84 -11.90 11.37
CA TYR A 120 17.73 -11.75 12.52
C TYR A 120 16.94 -11.59 13.82
N ASN A 121 15.87 -10.80 13.81
CA ASN A 121 15.05 -10.59 15.01
C ASN A 121 14.23 -11.83 15.40
N LEU A 122 13.90 -12.72 14.45
CA LEU A 122 13.17 -13.95 14.74
C LEU A 122 14.07 -15.16 15.08
N SER A 123 15.28 -15.21 14.55
CA SER A 123 16.08 -16.45 14.50
C SER A 123 17.55 -16.31 14.85
N ASP A 124 18.00 -15.10 15.18
CA ASP A 124 19.42 -14.76 15.33
C ASP A 124 20.27 -15.03 14.08
N THR A 125 19.65 -15.34 12.93
CA THR A 125 20.31 -15.61 11.67
C THR A 125 20.21 -14.41 10.75
N ILE A 126 21.36 -13.93 10.27
CA ILE A 126 21.45 -12.94 9.19
C ILE A 126 21.60 -13.72 7.89
N LEU A 127 20.60 -13.66 7.01
CA LEU A 127 20.58 -14.48 5.80
C LEU A 127 21.79 -14.18 4.92
N SER A 128 22.11 -12.90 4.71
CA SER A 128 23.23 -12.53 3.84
C SER A 128 24.59 -13.06 4.32
N GLU A 129 24.78 -13.26 5.62
CA GLU A 129 26.03 -13.75 6.20
C GLU A 129 26.23 -15.26 6.02
N LYS A 130 25.20 -15.98 5.54
CA LYS A 130 25.32 -17.39 5.16
C LYS A 130 25.98 -17.60 3.79
N SER A 131 26.15 -16.54 2.99
CA SER A 131 26.75 -16.59 1.65
C SER A 131 28.22 -16.20 1.70
N ASP A 132 29.06 -16.95 0.99
CA ASP A 132 30.48 -16.66 0.82
C ASP A 132 30.76 -15.66 -0.32
N LEU A 133 29.71 -15.14 -0.99
CA LEU A 133 29.88 -14.22 -2.12
C LEU A 133 30.36 -12.83 -1.65
N GLU A 134 31.46 -12.34 -2.20
CA GLU A 134 31.95 -10.97 -1.99
C GLU A 134 31.18 -9.94 -2.83
N THR A 135 29.89 -9.76 -2.54
CA THR A 135 28.96 -8.91 -3.30
C THR A 135 27.96 -8.20 -2.39
N ASN A 136 26.98 -7.50 -2.99
CA ASN A 136 25.93 -6.81 -2.25
C ASN A 136 25.01 -7.77 -1.50
N ARG A 137 24.40 -7.27 -0.41
CA ARG A 137 23.52 -8.04 0.49
C ARG A 137 22.39 -8.79 -0.24
N ILE A 138 21.78 -8.18 -1.25
CA ILE A 138 20.66 -8.78 -1.97
C ILE A 138 21.10 -9.99 -2.79
N SER A 139 22.26 -9.90 -3.46
CA SER A 139 22.88 -11.02 -4.16
C SER A 139 23.29 -12.15 -3.20
N LYS A 140 23.77 -11.82 -1.99
CA LYS A 140 24.05 -12.80 -0.93
C LYS A 140 22.78 -13.52 -0.46
N ILE A 141 21.70 -12.78 -0.19
CA ILE A 141 20.40 -13.37 0.21
C ILE A 141 19.86 -14.28 -0.90
N TRP A 142 20.00 -13.85 -2.16
CA TRP A 142 19.65 -14.68 -3.30
C TRP A 142 20.41 -16.00 -3.27
N ASP A 143 21.73 -15.98 -3.11
CA ASP A 143 22.59 -17.17 -3.11
C ASP A 143 22.17 -18.22 -2.07
N VAL A 144 21.75 -17.79 -0.88
CA VAL A 144 21.32 -18.68 0.23
C VAL A 144 19.83 -18.99 0.25
N SER A 145 19.19 -18.91 -0.92
CA SER A 145 17.77 -19.21 -1.08
C SER A 145 17.56 -20.22 -2.21
N GLU A 146 16.46 -20.96 -2.15
CA GLU A 146 16.01 -21.90 -3.18
C GLU A 146 14.98 -21.24 -4.11
N SER A 147 14.98 -21.57 -5.41
CA SER A 147 13.98 -21.05 -6.35
C SER A 147 12.66 -21.76 -6.14
N ILE A 148 11.56 -21.01 -6.14
CA ILE A 148 10.20 -21.55 -6.05
C ILE A 148 9.30 -20.94 -7.12
N MET A 149 8.19 -21.60 -7.42
CA MET A 149 7.15 -21.08 -8.29
C MET A 149 6.18 -20.15 -7.54
N GLU A 150 5.44 -19.32 -8.27
CA GLU A 150 4.49 -18.37 -7.68
C GLU A 150 3.37 -19.07 -6.88
N ASP A 151 2.90 -20.21 -7.38
CA ASP A 151 1.86 -21.03 -6.73
C ASP A 151 2.36 -21.80 -5.51
N GLU A 152 3.67 -21.79 -5.26
CA GLU A 152 4.31 -22.36 -4.07
C GLU A 152 4.58 -21.33 -2.97
N LEU A 153 4.22 -20.05 -3.21
CA LEU A 153 4.46 -18.95 -2.28
C LEU A 153 3.80 -19.20 -0.93
N LYS A 154 4.61 -19.04 0.12
CA LYS A 154 4.19 -19.09 1.51
C LYS A 154 4.81 -17.92 2.27
N ILE A 155 4.10 -17.40 3.28
CA ILE A 155 4.53 -16.23 4.06
C ILE A 155 5.98 -16.38 4.54
N GLY A 156 6.84 -15.41 4.24
CA GLY A 156 8.28 -15.46 4.49
C GLY A 156 9.12 -15.71 3.24
N ASP A 157 8.56 -16.33 2.21
CA ASP A 157 9.24 -16.42 0.93
C ASP A 157 9.56 -15.02 0.37
N LEU A 158 10.58 -14.92 -0.46
CA LEU A 158 11.15 -13.68 -0.95
C LEU A 158 10.74 -13.46 -2.41
N GLY A 159 10.40 -12.22 -2.74
CA GLY A 159 10.19 -11.78 -4.12
C GLY A 159 11.32 -10.87 -4.57
N PHE A 160 11.79 -11.05 -5.80
CA PHE A 160 12.82 -10.22 -6.44
C PHE A 160 12.32 -9.70 -7.79
N GLU A 161 12.68 -8.47 -8.13
CA GLU A 161 12.29 -7.86 -9.41
C GLU A 161 13.15 -8.35 -10.57
N ILE A 162 14.44 -8.58 -10.31
CA ILE A 162 15.39 -9.12 -11.28
C ILE A 162 16.22 -10.24 -10.65
N VAL A 163 16.77 -11.12 -11.49
CA VAL A 163 17.85 -12.02 -11.04
C VAL A 163 19.07 -11.15 -10.73
N PRO A 164 19.62 -11.18 -9.50
CA PRO A 164 20.81 -10.43 -9.18
C PRO A 164 22.00 -10.94 -10.01
N ASP A 165 22.76 -10.01 -10.56
CA ASP A 165 23.95 -10.27 -11.38
C ASP A 165 25.05 -9.32 -10.92
N GLY A 166 25.90 -9.80 -10.02
CA GLY A 166 26.96 -9.04 -9.37
C GLY A 166 26.43 -7.80 -8.64
N ASN A 167 26.75 -6.62 -9.16
CA ASN A 167 26.48 -5.31 -8.54
C ASN A 167 25.23 -4.59 -9.07
N LYS A 168 24.41 -5.24 -9.91
CA LYS A 168 23.17 -4.61 -10.39
C LYS A 168 22.24 -4.32 -9.21
N ALA A 169 21.70 -3.10 -9.18
CA ALA A 169 20.66 -2.73 -8.24
C ALA A 169 19.48 -3.68 -8.41
N ASN A 170 19.19 -4.44 -7.36
CA ASN A 170 18.04 -5.34 -7.29
C ASN A 170 17.17 -4.88 -6.13
N HIS A 171 15.89 -5.21 -6.19
CA HIS A 171 14.92 -4.93 -5.15
C HIS A 171 14.31 -6.25 -4.69
N LEU A 172 14.08 -6.39 -3.38
CA LEU A 172 13.42 -7.56 -2.83
C LEU A 172 12.41 -7.20 -1.76
N GLY A 173 11.46 -8.12 -1.54
CA GLY A 173 10.48 -8.04 -0.47
C GLY A 173 10.16 -9.40 0.11
N ILE A 174 9.51 -9.39 1.26
CA ILE A 174 9.00 -10.60 1.91
C ILE A 174 7.53 -10.75 1.52
N TYR A 175 7.16 -11.92 1.01
CA TYR A 175 5.77 -12.29 0.79
C TYR A 175 5.05 -12.44 2.14
N ILE A 176 3.95 -11.71 2.32
CA ILE A 176 3.19 -11.70 3.57
C ILE A 176 1.73 -12.14 3.39
N GLY A 177 1.42 -12.82 2.29
CA GLY A 177 0.11 -13.40 2.01
C GLY A 177 -0.64 -12.64 0.92
N GLU A 178 -1.96 -12.66 1.00
CA GLU A 178 -2.83 -12.06 -0.01
C GLU A 178 -3.73 -10.97 0.58
N ILE A 179 -4.01 -9.98 -0.25
CA ILE A 179 -4.99 -8.92 -0.01
C ILE A 179 -5.93 -8.87 -1.21
N ASP A 180 -7.24 -9.05 -0.97
CA ASP A 180 -8.26 -9.15 -2.03
C ASP A 180 -7.91 -10.21 -3.10
N GLY A 181 -7.31 -11.33 -2.70
CA GLY A 181 -6.87 -12.40 -3.61
C GLY A 181 -5.64 -12.05 -4.46
N MET A 182 -4.87 -11.04 -4.07
CA MET A 182 -3.62 -10.66 -4.75
C MET A 182 -2.44 -10.76 -3.80
N ASN A 183 -1.36 -11.34 -4.31
CA ASN A 183 -0.09 -11.45 -3.60
C ASN A 183 0.40 -10.08 -3.12
N VAL A 184 0.79 -9.99 -1.85
CA VAL A 184 1.36 -8.78 -1.25
C VAL A 184 2.73 -9.03 -0.67
N PHE A 185 3.58 -8.03 -0.84
CA PHE A 185 4.96 -8.04 -0.35
C PHE A 185 5.21 -6.82 0.51
N ILE A 186 5.95 -7.02 1.59
CA ILE A 186 6.49 -5.94 2.40
C ILE A 186 7.98 -5.75 2.07
N HIS A 187 8.38 -4.52 1.85
CA HIS A 187 9.74 -4.19 1.42
C HIS A 187 10.10 -2.75 1.80
N SER A 188 11.41 -2.46 1.90
CA SER A 188 11.91 -1.10 2.05
C SER A 188 12.10 -0.48 0.66
N GLY A 189 11.09 0.24 0.20
CA GLY A 189 11.05 0.82 -1.15
C GLY A 189 11.69 2.21 -1.20
N GLY A 190 12.38 2.52 -2.30
CA GLY A 190 13.05 3.80 -2.52
C GLY A 190 12.11 4.97 -2.84
N VAL A 191 12.60 5.96 -3.60
CA VAL A 191 11.95 7.27 -3.82
C VAL A 191 10.50 7.19 -4.29
N GLU A 192 10.12 6.15 -5.05
CA GLU A 192 8.73 5.93 -5.50
C GLU A 192 7.74 5.75 -4.34
N TYR A 193 8.23 5.38 -3.17
CA TYR A 193 7.48 5.14 -1.95
C TYR A 193 7.62 6.27 -0.92
N GLY A 194 8.33 7.34 -1.27
CA GLY A 194 8.64 8.46 -0.38
C GLY A 194 7.41 9.24 0.10
N ALA A 195 7.57 9.89 1.25
CA ALA A 195 6.55 10.73 1.88
C ALA A 195 7.20 11.88 2.64
N ASN A 196 6.41 12.80 3.20
CA ASN A 196 6.95 13.89 4.01
C ASN A 196 7.72 13.32 5.22
N GLY A 197 8.99 13.68 5.37
CA GLY A 197 9.89 13.21 6.42
C GLY A 197 10.62 11.90 6.11
N VAL A 198 10.31 11.25 4.97
CA VAL A 198 10.97 10.04 4.45
C VAL A 198 11.04 10.11 2.92
N GLU A 199 11.64 11.19 2.42
CA GLU A 199 11.64 11.52 0.99
C GLU A 199 12.40 10.50 0.13
N GLU A 200 13.38 9.81 0.72
CA GLU A 200 14.17 8.77 0.04
C GLU A 200 13.41 7.46 -0.15
N GLY A 201 12.25 7.30 0.50
CA GLY A 201 11.46 6.07 0.50
C GLY A 201 11.14 5.59 1.91
N ARG A 202 10.43 4.48 2.01
CA ARG A 202 10.06 3.86 3.29
C ARG A 202 9.67 2.39 3.14
N VAL A 203 9.60 1.70 4.26
CA VAL A 203 8.99 0.36 4.33
C VAL A 203 7.48 0.43 4.11
N VAL A 204 6.98 -0.38 3.18
CA VAL A 204 5.58 -0.40 2.76
C VAL A 204 5.10 -1.81 2.45
N VAL A 205 3.78 -2.01 2.47
CA VAL A 205 3.12 -3.19 1.90
C VAL A 205 2.60 -2.84 0.51
N SER A 206 3.12 -3.52 -0.51
CA SER A 206 2.71 -3.34 -1.90
C SER A 206 1.94 -4.55 -2.41
N ILE A 207 0.93 -4.29 -3.25
CA ILE A 207 0.29 -5.33 -4.05
C ILE A 207 1.20 -5.65 -5.23
N ASN A 208 1.45 -6.94 -5.46
CA ASN A 208 2.27 -7.42 -6.56
C ASN A 208 1.50 -7.45 -7.88
N ASN A 209 1.03 -6.28 -8.32
CA ASN A 209 0.42 -6.08 -9.63
C ASN A 209 0.73 -4.66 -10.11
N ARG A 210 0.91 -4.39 -11.40
CA ARG A 210 1.37 -3.07 -11.89
C ARG A 210 0.36 -1.90 -11.80
N LEU A 211 -0.81 -2.09 -11.21
CA LEU A 211 -1.96 -1.19 -11.39
C LEU A 211 -2.60 -0.69 -10.09
N LYS A 212 -2.41 -1.40 -8.96
CA LYS A 212 -3.14 -1.15 -7.71
C LYS A 212 -2.19 -0.70 -6.61
N LYS A 213 -2.45 0.51 -6.09
CA LYS A 213 -1.83 1.00 -4.86
C LYS A 213 -2.46 0.33 -3.64
N ASN A 214 -1.74 0.31 -2.53
CA ASN A 214 -2.20 -0.27 -1.28
C ASN A 214 -2.01 0.70 -0.11
N ASN A 215 -2.97 0.78 0.80
CA ASN A 215 -2.87 1.63 1.99
C ASN A 215 -3.30 0.91 3.28
N TYR A 216 -3.28 -0.42 3.27
CA TYR A 216 -3.58 -1.23 4.45
C TYR A 216 -2.69 -2.47 4.53
N ASP A 217 -2.42 -2.88 5.75
CA ASP A 217 -1.60 -4.04 6.07
C ASP A 217 -2.45 -5.34 5.96
N THR A 218 -1.84 -6.50 6.24
CA THR A 218 -2.54 -7.81 6.17
C THR A 218 -3.57 -8.04 7.27
N TYR A 219 -3.59 -7.17 8.29
CA TYR A 219 -4.56 -7.16 9.38
C TYR A 219 -5.66 -6.09 9.19
N GLY A 220 -5.63 -5.35 8.06
CA GLY A 220 -6.58 -4.28 7.74
C GLY A 220 -6.26 -2.92 8.37
N ASN A 221 -5.10 -2.75 9.02
CA ASN A 221 -4.68 -1.47 9.56
C ASN A 221 -4.21 -0.54 8.44
N LYS A 222 -4.70 0.69 8.45
CA LYS A 222 -4.34 1.68 7.42
C LYS A 222 -2.96 2.29 7.65
N PHE A 223 -2.24 2.54 6.56
CA PHE A 223 -1.04 3.37 6.53
C PHE A 223 -1.14 4.43 5.42
N THR A 224 -0.49 5.57 5.61
CA THR A 224 -0.47 6.69 4.64
C THR A 224 0.96 7.18 4.42
N PRO A 225 1.31 7.64 3.21
CA PRO A 225 0.52 7.54 1.96
C PRO A 225 0.25 6.10 1.53
N ALA A 226 -0.62 5.92 0.53
CA ALA A 226 -0.73 4.65 -0.17
C ALA A 226 0.61 4.30 -0.85
N ALA A 227 1.03 3.05 -0.73
CA ALA A 227 2.17 2.49 -1.42
C ALA A 227 1.85 2.22 -2.89
N GLU A 228 2.82 2.50 -3.76
CA GLU A 228 2.76 2.04 -5.14
C GLU A 228 2.79 0.51 -5.21
N SER A 229 2.39 -0.02 -6.35
CA SER A 229 2.51 -1.43 -6.67
C SER A 229 3.96 -1.90 -6.80
N SER A 230 4.21 -3.17 -6.48
CA SER A 230 5.49 -3.85 -6.79
C SER A 230 5.40 -4.71 -8.06
N SER A 231 6.54 -5.19 -8.55
CA SER A 231 6.64 -6.12 -9.68
C SER A 231 7.68 -7.21 -9.43
N PHE A 232 7.57 -7.91 -8.30
CA PHE A 232 8.38 -9.08 -8.01
C PHE A 232 7.96 -10.22 -8.92
N VAL A 233 8.92 -10.84 -9.61
CA VAL A 233 8.67 -11.89 -10.63
C VAL A 233 9.57 -13.11 -10.45
N TYR A 234 10.56 -13.04 -9.56
CA TYR A 234 11.40 -14.18 -9.16
C TYR A 234 11.16 -14.47 -7.69
N TYR A 235 10.77 -15.71 -7.37
CA TYR A 235 10.41 -16.10 -6.01
C TYR A 235 11.46 -17.05 -5.45
N ARG A 236 11.86 -16.84 -4.20
CA ARG A 236 12.89 -17.63 -3.53
C ARG A 236 12.46 -17.96 -2.11
N ARG A 237 12.75 -19.18 -1.64
CA ARG A 237 12.58 -19.57 -0.24
C ARG A 237 13.93 -19.50 0.47
N PRO A 238 14.08 -18.72 1.55
CA PRO A 238 15.34 -18.65 2.27
C PRO A 238 15.66 -20.00 2.93
N ASP A 239 16.93 -20.37 2.97
CA ASP A 239 17.40 -21.60 3.63
C ASP A 239 17.34 -21.43 5.16
N ILE A 240 16.15 -21.49 5.72
CA ILE A 240 15.88 -21.44 7.16
C ILE A 240 14.60 -22.21 7.48
N GLU A 241 14.56 -22.89 8.62
CA GLU A 241 13.39 -23.66 9.03
C GLU A 241 12.26 -22.74 9.49
N ILE A 242 11.19 -22.67 8.69
CA ILE A 242 9.99 -21.87 8.97
C ILE A 242 8.79 -22.82 9.14
N LYS A 243 8.15 -22.76 10.29
CA LYS A 243 6.96 -23.53 10.64
C LYS A 243 5.68 -22.76 10.29
N ASP A 244 4.63 -23.51 9.97
CA ASP A 244 3.28 -22.96 9.73
C ASP A 244 2.60 -22.59 11.06
#